data_AF-A0AAD7JN53-F1
#
_entry.id   AF-A0AAD7JN53-F1
#
_cell.length_a   1.000
_cell.length_b   1.000
_cell.length_c   1.000
_cell.angle_alpha   90.00
_cell.angle_beta   90.00
_cell.angle_gamma   90.00
#
_symmetry.space_group_name_H-M   'P 1'
#
loop_
_entity.id
_entity.type
_entity.pdbx_description
1 polymer ?
#
loop_
_entity_poly.entity_id
_entity_poly.type
_entity_poly.pdbx_seq_one_letter_code
_entity_poly.pdbx_strand_id
1 'polypeptide(L)'
;MSMRPRPHITDAEHLCLLSALSPRDAGPSEFEWIDDIEDTARKMAAEIVLILGEGYEAQSIQKALEESLNSSRSVEGAVWMEEYLGRPRENAWPRRPMELEDPYFDVAVVIGHDERDEHAVLRRVADFDWERNCWRTLIVNSEDGEETRIESTTYHGVRPGDSFFCWERPYQYFQDWMRHSCPSLPSSDHQDFIEQFFRVINSNRGTDDDGITGLLPCISYGGIEKTHNGSYQAFFAEARTQSANTAATIAAGGRGEALWPAFALDFGAWMAMRPDLWPPEPTSPSSVSTVDLEPATHSILHTLPPEVLVQILPLTSLADLLSLLQSSRGVSELVHSLLDETLWHRVHHGDLRWILPVPGVKGEIERANSAVKGWYASPAGLASVFDSTEFPFARFMSECARSSSMRNRRRLWKIYEQYKVLWENMDFEI
;
A
#
# COMPACT_ATOMS: atom_id res chain seq x y z
N MET A 1 -45.39 -7.90 -10.52
CA MET A 1 -44.01 -7.60 -10.08
C MET A 1 -43.45 -6.56 -11.03
N SER A 2 -43.38 -5.31 -10.58
CA SER A 2 -42.83 -4.20 -11.35
C SER A 2 -41.31 -4.29 -11.32
N MET A 3 -40.67 -4.56 -12.46
CA MET A 3 -39.23 -4.38 -12.59
C MET A 3 -38.92 -2.91 -12.33
N ARG A 4 -38.15 -2.61 -11.29
CA ARG A 4 -37.61 -1.26 -11.11
C ARG A 4 -36.66 -1.00 -12.27
N PRO A 5 -36.70 0.19 -12.91
CA PRO A 5 -35.68 0.56 -13.87
C PRO A 5 -34.33 0.58 -13.12
N ARG A 6 -33.35 -0.16 -13.61
CA ARG A 6 -31.97 -0.06 -13.11
C ARG A 6 -31.47 1.35 -13.40
N PRO A 7 -30.76 2.00 -12.47
CA PRO A 7 -30.19 3.31 -12.72
C PRO A 7 -29.26 3.23 -13.93
N HIS A 8 -29.38 4.21 -14.83
CA HIS A 8 -28.39 4.43 -15.87
C HIS A 8 -27.11 4.92 -15.19
N ILE A 9 -26.17 4.00 -14.98
CA ILE A 9 -24.79 4.30 -14.57
C ILE A 9 -24.10 4.84 -15.82
N THR A 10 -24.22 6.14 -16.05
CA THR A 10 -23.39 6.88 -17.01
C THR A 10 -22.15 7.34 -16.25
N ASP A 11 -20.97 6.99 -16.76
CA ASP A 11 -19.64 7.44 -16.31
C ASP A 11 -19.11 6.83 -15.00
N ALA A 12 -19.30 5.52 -14.78
CA ALA A 12 -18.46 4.83 -13.80
C ALA A 12 -17.02 4.75 -14.34
N GLU A 13 -16.16 5.67 -13.88
CA GLU A 13 -14.72 5.57 -14.09
C GLU A 13 -14.23 4.27 -13.46
N HIS A 14 -13.57 3.44 -14.26
CA HIS A 14 -13.11 2.14 -13.81
C HIS A 14 -11.97 2.29 -12.81
N LEU A 15 -12.10 1.71 -11.63
CA LEU A 15 -11.10 1.83 -10.56
C LEU A 15 -9.99 0.79 -10.68
N CYS A 16 -8.77 1.18 -10.30
CA CYS A 16 -7.72 0.22 -10.02
C CYS A 16 -8.03 -0.51 -8.71
N LEU A 17 -8.25 -1.82 -8.69
CA LEU A 17 -8.63 -2.55 -7.47
C LEU A 17 -7.58 -2.42 -6.35
N LEU A 18 -6.28 -2.45 -6.68
CA LEU A 18 -5.21 -2.53 -5.68
C LEU A 18 -4.84 -1.18 -5.08
N SER A 19 -5.03 -0.09 -5.84
CA SER A 19 -4.82 1.26 -5.35
C SER A 19 -6.11 1.98 -5.01
N ALA A 20 -7.26 1.55 -5.58
CA ALA A 20 -8.54 2.25 -5.59
C ALA A 20 -8.42 3.69 -6.11
N LEU A 21 -7.61 3.84 -7.16
CA LEU A 21 -7.40 5.08 -7.92
C LEU A 21 -7.91 4.88 -9.34
N SER A 22 -8.48 5.94 -9.93
CA SER A 22 -8.74 6.01 -11.37
C SER A 22 -7.41 5.83 -12.11
N PRO A 23 -7.24 4.82 -12.96
CA PRO A 23 -6.05 4.68 -13.78
C PRO A 23 -5.84 5.89 -14.69
N ARG A 24 -6.95 6.56 -15.10
CA ARG A 24 -6.94 7.70 -16.02
C ARG A 24 -6.31 8.92 -15.36
N ASP A 25 -6.70 9.19 -14.13
CA ASP A 25 -6.31 10.40 -13.41
C ASP A 25 -5.20 10.16 -12.38
N ALA A 26 -4.86 8.91 -12.09
CA ALA A 26 -3.66 8.52 -11.33
C ALA A 26 -2.59 7.91 -12.23
N GLY A 27 -2.66 8.24 -13.53
CA GLY A 27 -1.69 7.91 -14.56
C GLY A 27 -0.25 8.29 -14.18
N PRO A 28 0.74 7.87 -14.98
CA PRO A 28 2.16 7.99 -14.64
C PRO A 28 2.66 9.43 -14.39
N SER A 29 1.92 10.47 -14.79
CA SER A 29 2.38 11.87 -14.77
C SER A 29 1.48 12.88 -14.08
N GLU A 30 0.25 12.52 -13.68
CA GLU A 30 -0.81 13.53 -13.45
C GLU A 30 -1.51 13.36 -12.11
N PHE A 31 -0.76 13.43 -11.02
CA PHE A 31 -1.38 13.68 -9.71
C PHE A 31 -1.73 15.16 -9.57
N GLU A 32 -3.00 15.51 -9.80
CA GLU A 32 -3.47 16.86 -9.55
C GLU A 32 -3.65 17.10 -8.03
N TRP A 33 -2.96 18.11 -7.51
CA TRP A 33 -3.14 18.53 -6.12
C TRP A 33 -4.36 19.43 -5.99
N ILE A 34 -5.38 18.87 -5.31
CA ILE A 34 -6.47 19.54 -4.60
C ILE A 34 -7.09 20.70 -5.39
N ASP A 35 -8.22 20.52 -6.04
CA ASP A 35 -8.87 21.62 -6.79
C ASP A 35 -9.11 22.89 -5.95
N ASP A 36 -9.49 22.73 -4.68
CA ASP A 36 -9.74 23.81 -3.74
C ASP A 36 -8.63 23.89 -2.65
N ILE A 37 -7.46 24.38 -3.06
CA ILE A 37 -6.32 24.62 -2.16
C ILE A 37 -6.71 25.54 -1.01
N GLU A 38 -7.50 26.59 -1.28
CA GLU A 38 -7.86 27.58 -0.27
C GLU A 38 -8.75 26.96 0.82
N ASP A 39 -9.79 26.23 0.42
CA ASP A 39 -10.67 25.56 1.39
C ASP A 39 -9.93 24.45 2.13
N THR A 40 -9.06 23.70 1.45
CA THR A 40 -8.26 22.65 2.10
C THR A 40 -7.26 23.23 3.09
N ALA A 41 -6.53 24.29 2.72
CA ALA A 41 -5.61 24.99 3.60
C ALA A 41 -6.35 25.60 4.80
N ARG A 42 -7.55 26.15 4.60
CA ARG A 42 -8.41 26.68 5.66
C ARG A 42 -8.84 25.59 6.65
N LYS A 43 -9.31 24.44 6.15
CA LYS A 43 -9.69 23.27 6.97
C LYS A 43 -8.49 22.74 7.76
N MET A 44 -7.34 22.58 7.09
CA MET A 44 -6.10 22.14 7.73
C MET A 44 -5.62 23.14 8.79
N ALA A 45 -5.67 24.44 8.51
CA ALA A 45 -5.26 25.46 9.47
C ALA A 45 -6.12 25.43 10.74
N ALA A 46 -7.44 25.29 10.59
CA ALA A 46 -8.35 25.14 11.72
C ALA A 46 -8.01 23.89 12.55
N GLU A 47 -7.75 22.76 11.90
CA GLU A 47 -7.35 21.51 12.56
C GLU A 47 -6.00 21.64 13.29
N ILE A 48 -5.01 22.24 12.65
CA ILE A 48 -3.67 22.42 13.21
C ILE A 48 -3.71 23.34 14.43
N VAL A 49 -4.53 24.40 14.41
CA VAL A 49 -4.71 25.27 15.59
C VAL A 49 -5.33 24.49 16.76
N LEU A 50 -6.29 23.59 16.48
CA LEU A 50 -6.84 22.72 17.52
C LEU A 50 -5.79 21.75 18.09
N ILE A 51 -4.87 21.25 17.25
CA ILE A 51 -3.80 20.34 17.68
C ILE A 51 -2.71 21.06 18.49
N LEU A 52 -2.27 22.24 18.06
CA LEU A 52 -1.14 22.96 18.65
C LEU A 52 -1.52 23.82 19.86
N GLY A 53 -2.79 24.20 20.00
CA GLY A 53 -3.29 25.00 21.12
C GLY A 53 -2.97 26.50 21.01
N GLU A 54 -2.99 27.19 22.15
CA GLU A 54 -2.82 28.64 22.23
C GLU A 54 -1.40 29.08 21.81
N GLY A 55 -1.29 30.13 20.99
CA GLY A 55 -0.02 30.70 20.52
C GLY A 55 0.21 30.63 19.01
N TYR A 56 -0.66 29.93 18.27
CA TYR A 56 -0.63 29.88 16.80
C TYR A 56 -1.84 30.60 16.21
N GLU A 57 -1.59 31.53 15.27
CA GLU A 57 -2.66 32.24 14.56
C GLU A 57 -3.11 31.45 13.33
N ALA A 58 -4.41 31.12 13.26
CA ALA A 58 -5.01 30.37 12.17
C ALA A 58 -4.72 30.97 10.79
N GLN A 59 -4.77 32.30 10.67
CA GLN A 59 -4.51 33.00 9.41
C GLN A 59 -3.04 32.86 8.95
N SER A 60 -2.10 32.86 9.90
CA SER A 60 -0.67 32.69 9.60
C SER A 60 -0.37 31.26 9.13
N ILE A 61 -0.96 30.26 9.79
CA ILE A 61 -0.88 28.87 9.37
C ILE A 61 -1.52 28.67 8.00
N GLN A 62 -2.74 29.18 7.82
CA GLN A 62 -3.48 29.08 6.56
C GLN A 62 -2.66 29.64 5.40
N LYS A 63 -2.11 30.85 5.55
CA LYS A 63 -1.28 31.47 4.50
C LYS A 63 -0.05 30.61 4.18
N ALA A 64 0.65 30.08 5.19
CA ALA A 64 1.81 29.22 4.99
C ALA A 64 1.44 27.91 4.28
N LEU A 65 0.27 27.34 4.58
CA LEU A 65 -0.26 26.16 3.90
C LEU A 65 -0.62 26.46 2.45
N GLU A 66 -1.32 27.57 2.19
CA GLU A 66 -1.66 28.00 0.83
C GLU A 66 -0.40 28.20 -0.02
N GLU A 67 0.62 28.88 0.51
CA GLU A 67 1.90 29.06 -0.18
C GLU A 67 2.57 27.71 -0.51
N SER A 68 2.55 26.76 0.42
CA SER A 68 3.21 25.46 0.27
C SER A 68 2.43 24.48 -0.63
N LEU A 69 1.10 24.51 -0.60
CA LEU A 69 0.23 23.72 -1.47
C LEU A 69 0.20 24.30 -2.90
N ASN A 70 0.30 25.63 -3.04
CA ASN A 70 0.47 26.23 -4.36
C ASN A 70 1.86 25.90 -4.93
N SER A 71 2.91 25.84 -4.11
CA SER A 71 4.23 25.43 -4.59
C SER A 71 4.27 23.95 -4.97
N SER A 72 3.46 23.08 -4.34
CA SER A 72 3.39 21.67 -4.77
C SER A 72 2.73 21.46 -6.14
N ARG A 73 1.98 22.45 -6.66
CA ARG A 73 1.48 22.46 -8.05
C ARG A 73 2.54 22.84 -9.07
N SER A 74 3.72 23.29 -8.64
CA SER A 74 4.81 23.56 -9.57
C SER A 74 5.37 22.25 -10.12
N VAL A 75 6.14 22.35 -11.20
CA VAL A 75 6.84 21.20 -11.79
C VAL A 75 7.72 20.52 -10.74
N GLU A 76 8.33 21.29 -9.84
CA GLU A 76 9.17 20.78 -8.75
C GLU A 76 8.39 19.95 -7.73
N GLY A 77 7.17 20.37 -7.37
CA GLY A 77 6.30 19.62 -6.46
C GLY A 77 5.80 18.30 -7.04
N ALA A 78 5.39 18.33 -8.31
CA ALA A 78 5.03 17.10 -9.05
C ALA A 78 6.23 16.15 -9.12
N VAL A 79 7.42 16.65 -9.49
CA VAL A 79 8.66 15.86 -9.56
C VAL A 79 9.01 15.26 -8.20
N TRP A 80 8.90 16.03 -7.12
CA TRP A 80 9.17 15.52 -5.79
C TRP A 80 8.21 14.40 -5.38
N MET A 81 6.91 14.53 -5.71
CA MET A 81 5.93 13.49 -5.39
C MET A 81 6.22 12.21 -6.19
N GLU A 82 6.54 12.32 -7.47
CA GLU A 82 6.97 11.19 -8.30
C GLU A 82 8.19 10.47 -7.69
N GLU A 83 9.21 11.23 -7.28
CA GLU A 83 10.38 10.67 -6.61
C GLU A 83 10.03 10.02 -5.26
N TYR A 84 9.18 10.69 -4.47
CA TYR A 84 8.71 10.18 -3.19
C TYR A 84 8.03 8.83 -3.34
N LEU A 85 7.13 8.70 -4.34
CA LEU A 85 6.42 7.46 -4.66
C LEU A 85 7.33 6.37 -5.26
N GLY A 86 8.57 6.71 -5.60
CA GLY A 86 9.56 5.81 -6.19
C GLY A 86 9.39 5.62 -7.69
N ARG A 87 8.82 6.62 -8.38
CA ARG A 87 8.64 6.67 -9.83
C ARG A 87 9.83 7.37 -10.51
N PRO A 88 10.27 6.90 -11.70
CA PRO A 88 11.31 7.56 -12.47
C PRO A 88 10.83 8.90 -13.06
N ARG A 89 11.72 9.90 -13.14
CA ARG A 89 11.39 11.20 -13.75
C ARG A 89 11.12 11.06 -15.26
N GLU A 90 9.87 11.25 -15.69
CA GLU A 90 9.55 11.26 -17.13
C GLU A 90 10.19 12.44 -17.86
N ASN A 91 10.34 13.62 -17.24
CA ASN A 91 10.81 14.85 -17.93
C ASN A 91 12.34 14.99 -18.06
N ALA A 92 13.12 13.94 -17.81
CA ALA A 92 14.56 13.89 -18.08
C ALA A 92 14.89 13.41 -19.52
N TRP A 93 14.01 13.66 -20.49
CA TRP A 93 14.37 13.62 -21.91
C TRP A 93 15.19 14.88 -22.24
N PRO A 94 16.52 14.77 -22.46
CA PRO A 94 17.09 13.79 -23.38
C PRO A 94 18.27 12.94 -22.83
N ARG A 95 18.27 11.68 -23.26
CA ARG A 95 19.45 10.86 -23.61
C ARG A 95 20.42 10.34 -22.54
N ARG A 96 20.04 10.27 -21.26
CA ARG A 96 20.67 9.26 -20.40
C ARG A 96 19.62 8.51 -19.59
N PRO A 97 19.47 7.19 -19.82
CA PRO A 97 18.70 6.38 -18.89
C PRO A 97 19.44 6.48 -17.55
N MET A 98 18.79 7.09 -16.57
CA MET A 98 19.04 6.66 -15.22
C MET A 98 18.45 5.24 -15.20
N GLU A 99 19.33 4.23 -15.13
CA GLU A 99 18.97 2.81 -15.08
C GLU A 99 18.23 2.53 -13.76
N LEU A 100 17.06 3.09 -13.58
CA LEU A 100 16.04 2.44 -12.78
C LEU A 100 15.64 1.23 -13.59
N GLU A 101 16.21 0.07 -13.23
CA GLU A 101 16.05 -1.21 -13.94
C GLU A 101 14.59 -1.63 -14.12
N ASP A 102 13.64 -0.97 -13.43
CA ASP A 102 12.24 -1.36 -13.49
C ASP A 102 11.26 -0.27 -13.01
N PRO A 103 10.48 0.37 -13.91
CA PRO A 103 9.43 1.27 -13.49
C PRO A 103 8.23 0.53 -12.88
N TYR A 104 7.78 0.96 -11.70
CA TYR A 104 6.81 0.20 -10.93
C TYR A 104 5.33 0.46 -11.29
N PHE A 105 4.99 1.64 -11.84
CA PHE A 105 3.60 2.03 -12.12
C PHE A 105 3.33 2.39 -13.58
N ASP A 106 4.26 2.15 -14.49
CA ASP A 106 4.13 2.62 -15.89
C ASP A 106 3.00 1.93 -16.66
N VAL A 107 2.53 0.79 -16.16
CA VAL A 107 1.60 -0.04 -16.88
C VAL A 107 0.41 -0.41 -16.02
N ALA A 108 -0.78 -0.05 -16.50
CA ALA A 108 -2.02 -0.61 -16.01
C ALA A 108 -2.36 -1.90 -16.78
N VAL A 109 -3.04 -2.82 -16.12
CA VAL A 109 -3.65 -4.00 -16.73
C VAL A 109 -5.16 -3.94 -16.54
N VAL A 110 -5.89 -4.39 -17.55
CA VAL A 110 -7.33 -4.57 -17.49
C VAL A 110 -7.62 -6.05 -17.42
N ILE A 111 -8.44 -6.44 -16.47
CA ILE A 111 -8.97 -7.80 -16.39
C ILE A 111 -10.46 -7.71 -16.70
N GLY A 112 -10.87 -8.41 -17.76
CA GLY A 112 -12.22 -8.34 -18.30
C GLY A 112 -12.58 -9.56 -19.11
N HIS A 113 -13.86 -9.78 -19.37
CA HIS A 113 -14.24 -10.84 -20.30
C HIS A 113 -13.73 -10.57 -21.72
N ASP A 114 -13.36 -11.64 -22.42
CA ASP A 114 -13.28 -11.59 -23.88
C ASP A 114 -14.70 -11.47 -24.46
N GLU A 115 -14.88 -10.57 -25.44
CA GLU A 115 -16.13 -10.42 -26.17
C GLU A 115 -16.55 -11.72 -26.87
N ARG A 116 -15.59 -12.64 -27.10
CA ARG A 116 -15.81 -13.89 -27.85
C ARG A 116 -15.98 -15.12 -26.98
N ASP A 117 -15.32 -15.17 -25.82
CA ASP A 117 -15.03 -16.46 -25.17
C ASP A 117 -15.50 -16.59 -23.71
N GLU A 118 -16.23 -15.63 -23.13
CA GLU A 118 -16.71 -15.68 -21.71
C GLU A 118 -15.60 -15.90 -20.65
N HIS A 119 -14.33 -16.02 -21.04
CA HIS A 119 -13.17 -16.14 -20.18
C HIS A 119 -12.64 -14.75 -19.81
N ALA A 120 -12.11 -14.61 -18.59
CA ALA A 120 -11.49 -13.36 -18.17
C ALA A 120 -10.06 -13.29 -18.70
N VAL A 121 -9.70 -12.19 -19.36
CA VAL A 121 -8.40 -11.98 -19.99
C VAL A 121 -7.71 -10.80 -19.35
N LEU A 122 -6.41 -10.96 -19.06
CA LEU A 122 -5.52 -9.88 -18.67
C LEU A 122 -5.00 -9.16 -19.91
N ARG A 123 -5.24 -7.87 -20.03
CA ARG A 123 -4.76 -7.02 -21.12
C ARG A 123 -3.84 -5.94 -20.57
N ARG A 124 -2.73 -5.68 -21.26
CA ARG A 124 -1.79 -4.62 -20.87
C ARG A 124 -2.24 -3.31 -21.49
N VAL A 125 -2.25 -2.23 -20.72
CA VAL A 125 -2.60 -0.91 -21.23
C VAL A 125 -1.32 -0.15 -21.52
N ALA A 126 -1.13 0.28 -22.76
CA ALA A 126 0.12 0.92 -23.18
C ALA A 126 0.14 2.42 -22.97
N ASP A 127 -0.97 3.09 -23.24
CA ASP A 127 -1.00 4.55 -23.29
C ASP A 127 -2.44 5.07 -23.20
N PHE A 128 -2.63 6.28 -22.68
CA PHE A 128 -3.92 6.96 -22.69
C PHE A 128 -3.95 8.01 -23.82
N ASP A 129 -4.90 7.87 -24.74
CA ASP A 129 -5.15 8.84 -25.79
C ASP A 129 -6.08 9.94 -25.25
N TRP A 130 -5.47 11.04 -24.79
CA TRP A 130 -6.15 12.21 -24.22
C TRP A 130 -7.12 12.89 -25.19
N GLU A 131 -6.77 12.94 -26.49
CA GLU A 131 -7.62 13.58 -27.50
C GLU A 131 -8.92 12.80 -27.69
N ARG A 132 -8.84 11.47 -27.57
CA ARG A 132 -9.97 10.55 -27.72
C ARG A 132 -10.59 10.13 -26.40
N ASN A 133 -10.02 10.55 -25.28
CA ASN A 133 -10.39 10.14 -23.93
C ASN A 133 -10.46 8.60 -23.79
N CYS A 134 -9.49 7.86 -24.33
CA CYS A 134 -9.52 6.40 -24.34
C CYS A 134 -8.15 5.75 -24.14
N TRP A 135 -8.12 4.56 -23.56
CA TRP A 135 -6.88 3.77 -23.40
C TRP A 135 -6.50 3.00 -24.67
N ARG A 136 -5.28 3.21 -25.16
CA ARG A 136 -4.64 2.32 -26.14
C ARG A 136 -4.18 1.07 -25.42
N THR A 137 -4.76 -0.07 -25.80
CA THR A 137 -4.46 -1.36 -25.18
C THR A 137 -3.47 -2.14 -26.03
N LEU A 138 -2.56 -2.85 -25.38
CA LEU A 138 -1.79 -3.93 -25.99
C LEU A 138 -2.34 -5.24 -25.45
N ILE A 139 -2.90 -6.06 -26.33
CA ILE A 139 -3.22 -7.44 -25.95
C ILE A 139 -1.92 -8.21 -26.06
N VAL A 140 -1.32 -8.51 -24.91
CA VAL A 140 -0.23 -9.48 -24.83
C VAL A 140 -0.89 -10.84 -24.72
N ASN A 141 -0.84 -11.64 -25.79
CA ASN A 141 -1.34 -13.01 -25.71
C ASN A 141 -0.39 -13.80 -24.82
N SER A 142 -0.92 -14.30 -23.70
CA SER A 142 -0.15 -14.98 -22.65
C SER A 142 0.51 -16.27 -23.12
N GLU A 143 -0.04 -16.94 -24.13
CA GLU A 143 0.42 -18.25 -24.58
C GLU A 143 1.71 -18.19 -25.41
N ASP A 144 1.86 -17.17 -26.28
CA ASP A 144 3.01 -17.07 -27.19
C ASP A 144 3.95 -15.89 -26.87
N GLY A 145 3.56 -15.02 -25.95
CA GLY A 145 4.30 -13.77 -25.65
C GLY A 145 4.30 -12.78 -26.81
N GLU A 146 3.55 -13.05 -27.90
CA GLU A 146 3.38 -12.10 -28.99
C GLU A 146 2.46 -10.95 -28.55
N GLU A 147 3.02 -9.74 -28.58
CA GLU A 147 2.28 -8.51 -28.33
C GLU A 147 1.46 -8.14 -29.56
N THR A 148 0.15 -8.36 -29.50
CA THR A 148 -0.76 -7.87 -30.54
C THR A 148 -1.27 -6.49 -30.15
N ARG A 149 -0.87 -5.47 -30.90
CA ARG A 149 -1.37 -4.10 -30.68
C ARG A 149 -2.80 -4.01 -31.18
N ILE A 150 -3.74 -3.73 -30.28
CA ILE A 150 -5.15 -3.52 -30.63
C ILE A 150 -5.56 -2.15 -30.10
N GLU A 151 -5.79 -1.22 -31.03
CA GLU A 151 -6.39 0.06 -30.68
C GLU A 151 -7.86 -0.15 -30.31
N SER A 152 -8.13 -0.42 -29.02
CA SER A 152 -9.47 -0.33 -28.47
C SER A 152 -9.81 1.13 -28.22
N THR A 153 -10.84 1.63 -28.89
CA THR A 153 -11.30 3.02 -28.74
C THR A 153 -12.25 3.21 -27.57
N THR A 154 -12.69 2.14 -26.90
CA THR A 154 -13.70 2.23 -25.86
C THR A 154 -13.56 1.13 -24.80
N TYR A 155 -13.09 1.50 -23.61
CA TYR A 155 -13.55 0.83 -22.38
C TYR A 155 -14.88 1.41 -21.87
N HIS A 156 -15.42 2.42 -22.58
CA HIS A 156 -16.78 2.95 -22.37
C HIS A 156 -17.89 2.02 -22.90
N GLY A 157 -17.55 0.99 -23.70
CA GLY A 157 -18.51 0.01 -24.24
C GLY A 157 -18.62 -1.28 -23.42
N VAL A 158 -17.68 -1.51 -22.51
CA VAL A 158 -17.73 -2.60 -21.53
C VAL A 158 -18.81 -2.24 -20.52
N ARG A 159 -19.80 -3.13 -20.31
CA ARG A 159 -20.87 -2.81 -19.34
C ARG A 159 -20.22 -2.57 -17.98
N PRO A 160 -20.68 -1.58 -17.19
CA PRO A 160 -20.23 -1.43 -15.81
C PRO A 160 -20.31 -2.79 -15.10
N GLY A 161 -19.17 -3.27 -14.58
CA GLY A 161 -19.02 -4.60 -13.97
C GLY A 161 -18.41 -5.71 -14.84
N ASP A 162 -18.10 -5.47 -16.12
CA ASP A 162 -17.51 -6.51 -16.99
C ASP A 162 -15.96 -6.43 -17.07
N SER A 163 -15.34 -5.42 -16.44
CA SER A 163 -13.88 -5.28 -16.34
C SER A 163 -13.48 -4.42 -15.14
N PHE A 164 -12.24 -4.59 -14.68
CA PHE A 164 -11.61 -3.69 -13.71
C PHE A 164 -10.12 -3.53 -14.03
N PHE A 165 -9.52 -2.50 -13.44
CA PHE A 165 -8.13 -2.16 -13.68
C PHE A 165 -7.27 -2.58 -12.50
N CYS A 166 -6.00 -2.82 -12.75
CA CYS A 166 -4.97 -2.97 -11.74
C CYS A 166 -3.69 -2.31 -12.26
N TRP A 167 -2.81 -1.86 -11.38
CA TRP A 167 -1.43 -1.56 -11.77
C TRP A 167 -0.66 -2.87 -11.92
N GLU A 168 0.11 -3.01 -13.00
CA GLU A 168 0.78 -4.27 -13.36
C GLU A 168 1.68 -4.77 -12.23
N ARG A 169 2.57 -3.93 -11.68
CA ARG A 169 3.49 -4.39 -10.63
C ARG A 169 2.80 -4.69 -9.31
N PRO A 170 1.91 -3.84 -8.75
CA PRO A 170 1.09 -4.23 -7.61
C PRO A 170 0.32 -5.53 -7.85
N TYR A 171 -0.20 -5.76 -9.05
CA TYR A 171 -0.89 -7.00 -9.41
C TYR A 171 0.04 -8.21 -9.41
N GLN A 172 1.20 -8.12 -10.07
CA GLN A 172 2.22 -9.18 -10.05
C GLN A 172 2.66 -9.48 -8.62
N TYR A 173 2.90 -8.42 -7.85
CA TYR A 173 3.30 -8.50 -6.45
C TYR A 173 2.24 -9.21 -5.59
N PHE A 174 0.97 -8.85 -5.77
CA PHE A 174 -0.16 -9.50 -5.11
C PHE A 174 -0.31 -10.97 -5.54
N GLN A 175 -0.19 -11.25 -6.84
CA GLN A 175 -0.25 -12.60 -7.40
C GLN A 175 0.87 -13.49 -6.85
N ASP A 176 2.10 -12.99 -6.78
CA ASP A 176 3.23 -13.73 -6.23
C ASP A 176 3.04 -14.01 -4.74
N TRP A 177 2.49 -13.06 -3.98
CA TRP A 177 2.08 -13.32 -2.60
C TRP A 177 1.05 -14.45 -2.50
N MET A 178 0.00 -14.43 -3.34
CA MET A 178 -1.04 -15.48 -3.35
C MET A 178 -0.43 -16.85 -3.62
N ARG A 179 0.40 -16.97 -4.67
CA ARG A 179 1.06 -18.23 -5.05
C ARG A 179 1.97 -18.79 -3.95
N HIS A 180 2.71 -17.93 -3.24
CA HIS A 180 3.64 -18.38 -2.20
C HIS A 180 2.99 -18.62 -0.84
N SER A 181 1.87 -17.97 -0.55
CA SER A 181 1.27 -17.95 0.79
C SER A 181 0.01 -18.80 0.90
N CYS A 182 -0.59 -19.22 -0.21
CA CYS A 182 -1.80 -20.04 -0.25
C CYS A 182 -1.53 -21.33 -1.06
N PRO A 183 -1.08 -22.42 -0.42
CA PRO A 183 -0.80 -23.69 -1.11
C PRO A 183 -2.04 -24.36 -1.72
N SER A 184 -3.24 -23.94 -1.26
CA SER A 184 -4.53 -24.38 -1.81
C SER A 184 -4.91 -23.62 -3.08
N LEU A 185 -4.23 -22.52 -3.43
CA LEU A 185 -4.25 -22.11 -4.83
C LEU A 185 -3.64 -23.28 -5.60
N PRO A 186 -4.39 -23.89 -6.54
CA PRO A 186 -3.77 -24.83 -7.42
C PRO A 186 -2.54 -24.14 -8.04
N SER A 187 -1.51 -24.91 -8.39
CA SER A 187 -0.41 -24.43 -9.24
C SER A 187 -0.90 -24.09 -10.66
N SER A 188 -2.16 -23.69 -10.76
CA SER A 188 -2.96 -23.50 -11.93
C SER A 188 -2.33 -22.46 -12.81
N ASP A 189 -2.67 -22.58 -14.08
CA ASP A 189 -2.32 -21.63 -15.12
C ASP A 189 -2.60 -20.20 -14.65
N HIS A 190 -1.79 -19.25 -15.12
CA HIS A 190 -2.01 -17.82 -14.90
C HIS A 190 -3.44 -17.41 -15.28
N GLN A 191 -3.99 -18.06 -16.30
CA GLN A 191 -5.37 -17.87 -16.76
C GLN A 191 -6.41 -18.24 -15.70
N ASP A 192 -6.28 -19.40 -15.05
CA ASP A 192 -7.20 -19.80 -13.96
C ASP A 192 -7.17 -18.82 -12.79
N PHE A 193 -5.97 -18.29 -12.47
CA PHE A 193 -5.84 -17.25 -11.45
C PHE A 193 -6.60 -15.99 -11.86
N ILE A 194 -6.44 -15.53 -13.11
CA ILE A 194 -7.13 -14.34 -13.63
C ILE A 194 -8.65 -14.54 -13.57
N GLU A 195 -9.15 -15.69 -14.00
CA GLU A 195 -10.58 -16.00 -13.99
C GLU A 195 -11.17 -16.00 -12.60
N GLN A 196 -10.54 -16.71 -11.68
CA GLN A 196 -11.00 -16.73 -10.30
C GLN A 196 -10.86 -15.34 -9.68
N PHE A 197 -9.78 -14.62 -9.99
CA PHE A 197 -9.55 -13.29 -9.47
C PHE A 197 -10.68 -12.34 -9.87
N PHE A 198 -11.05 -12.42 -11.16
CA PHE A 198 -12.16 -11.69 -11.74
C PHE A 198 -13.51 -12.07 -11.13
N ARG A 199 -13.78 -13.37 -10.94
CA ARG A 199 -15.02 -13.85 -10.31
C ARG A 199 -15.19 -13.35 -8.88
N VAL A 200 -14.11 -13.30 -8.09
CA VAL A 200 -14.16 -12.77 -6.72
C VAL A 200 -14.62 -11.30 -6.72
N ILE A 201 -14.01 -10.50 -7.59
CA ILE A 201 -14.26 -9.05 -7.68
C ILE A 201 -15.68 -8.78 -8.18
N ASN A 202 -16.15 -9.57 -9.15
CA ASN A 202 -17.50 -9.44 -9.72
C ASN A 202 -18.57 -10.25 -9.00
N SER A 203 -18.24 -10.90 -7.88
CA SER A 203 -19.25 -11.57 -7.06
C SER A 203 -20.26 -10.53 -6.51
N ASN A 204 -21.46 -10.98 -6.11
CA ASN A 204 -22.43 -10.12 -5.41
C ASN A 204 -21.87 -9.51 -4.11
N ARG A 205 -20.69 -9.93 -3.66
CA ARG A 205 -19.97 -9.29 -2.56
C ARG A 205 -19.24 -8.03 -2.99
N GLY A 206 -18.87 -7.86 -4.26
CA GLY A 206 -18.11 -6.72 -4.79
C GLY A 206 -18.93 -5.63 -5.46
N THR A 207 -20.25 -5.71 -5.34
CA THR A 207 -21.18 -4.66 -5.74
C THR A 207 -21.78 -4.07 -4.47
N ASP A 208 -21.46 -2.80 -4.19
CA ASP A 208 -22.15 -2.06 -3.15
C ASP A 208 -23.61 -1.79 -3.57
N ASP A 209 -24.51 -1.57 -2.62
CA ASP A 209 -25.91 -1.17 -2.87
C ASP A 209 -25.98 0.13 -3.71
N ASP A 210 -24.89 0.91 -3.71
CA ASP A 210 -24.70 2.15 -4.46
C ASP A 210 -24.24 1.95 -5.91
N GLY A 211 -24.08 0.70 -6.39
CA GLY A 211 -23.74 0.38 -7.78
C GLY A 211 -22.26 0.59 -8.14
N ILE A 212 -21.41 0.71 -7.13
CA ILE A 212 -19.96 0.86 -7.29
C ILE A 212 -19.35 -0.50 -7.59
N THR A 213 -18.69 -0.64 -8.74
CA THR A 213 -18.05 -1.88 -9.19
C THR A 213 -16.56 -1.84 -8.93
N GLY A 214 -15.99 -2.94 -8.42
CA GLY A 214 -14.54 -3.10 -8.30
C GLY A 214 -13.94 -2.74 -6.95
N LEU A 215 -14.74 -2.39 -5.94
CA LEU A 215 -14.33 -2.37 -4.53
C LEU A 215 -15.06 -3.48 -3.78
N LEU A 216 -14.32 -4.26 -3.02
CA LEU A 216 -14.89 -5.27 -2.14
C LEU A 216 -15.18 -4.60 -0.78
N PRO A 217 -16.43 -4.55 -0.30
CA PRO A 217 -16.84 -3.84 0.92
C PRO A 217 -16.22 -4.43 2.19
N CYS A 218 -15.79 -5.69 2.15
CA CYS A 218 -15.04 -6.32 3.23
C CYS A 218 -13.53 -6.01 3.19
N ILE A 219 -13.06 -5.28 2.18
CA ILE A 219 -11.67 -4.88 2.04
C ILE A 219 -11.47 -3.44 2.50
N SER A 220 -10.47 -3.22 3.34
CA SER A 220 -10.09 -1.88 3.77
C SER A 220 -9.05 -1.31 2.81
N TYR A 221 -9.46 -0.38 1.95
CA TYR A 221 -8.56 0.26 0.98
C TYR A 221 -7.76 1.43 1.56
N GLY A 222 -7.91 1.71 2.86
CA GLY A 222 -7.13 2.73 3.57
C GLY A 222 -7.74 4.12 3.53
N GLY A 223 -9.06 4.24 3.30
CA GLY A 223 -9.78 5.51 3.25
C GLY A 223 -9.91 6.09 1.85
N ILE A 224 -9.21 5.50 0.87
CA ILE A 224 -9.24 5.95 -0.52
C ILE A 224 -10.58 5.67 -1.19
N GLU A 225 -11.35 4.69 -0.70
CA GLU A 225 -12.72 4.45 -1.14
C GLU A 225 -13.63 5.70 -1.04
N LYS A 226 -13.24 6.67 -0.20
CA LYS A 226 -13.97 7.94 -0.03
C LYS A 226 -13.82 8.89 -1.23
N THR A 227 -12.77 8.75 -2.03
CA THR A 227 -12.51 9.59 -3.23
C THR A 227 -13.54 9.37 -4.34
N HIS A 228 -14.40 8.35 -4.20
CA HIS A 228 -15.35 7.91 -5.21
C HIS A 228 -16.64 8.75 -5.30
N ASN A 229 -16.99 9.55 -4.28
CA ASN A 229 -18.30 10.22 -4.19
C ASN A 229 -18.40 11.51 -5.02
N GLY A 230 -18.17 11.41 -6.33
CA GLY A 230 -18.52 12.44 -7.32
C GLY A 230 -17.44 13.47 -7.64
N SER A 231 -16.21 13.28 -7.13
CA SER A 231 -15.01 14.02 -7.56
C SER A 231 -14.08 13.09 -8.31
N TYR A 232 -13.44 13.60 -9.36
CA TYR A 232 -12.38 12.89 -10.08
C TYR A 232 -11.36 12.33 -9.08
N GLN A 233 -10.99 11.06 -9.21
CA GLN A 233 -10.07 10.42 -8.26
C GLN A 233 -8.60 10.82 -8.45
N ALA A 234 -8.36 11.93 -9.16
CA ALA A 234 -7.07 12.60 -9.26
C ALA A 234 -6.60 13.15 -7.89
N PHE A 235 -7.52 13.36 -6.94
CA PHE A 235 -7.26 14.15 -5.74
C PHE A 235 -7.03 13.29 -4.49
N PHE A 236 -5.81 13.33 -3.95
CA PHE A 236 -5.51 12.79 -2.61
C PHE A 236 -6.26 13.50 -1.47
N ALA A 237 -6.90 14.64 -1.75
CA ALA A 237 -7.57 15.48 -0.76
C ALA A 237 -8.61 14.70 0.07
N GLU A 238 -9.37 13.81 -0.57
CA GLU A 238 -10.43 13.06 0.12
C GLU A 238 -9.89 11.85 0.89
N ALA A 239 -8.70 11.34 0.52
CA ALA A 239 -7.96 10.33 1.28
C ALA A 239 -7.28 10.92 2.53
N ARG A 240 -7.30 12.25 2.71
CA ARG A 240 -6.76 12.93 3.89
C ARG A 240 -7.48 12.46 5.15
N THR A 241 -6.69 12.02 6.13
CA THR A 241 -7.23 11.51 7.40
C THR A 241 -7.20 12.55 8.51
N GLN A 242 -6.08 13.26 8.65
CA GLN A 242 -5.82 14.27 9.69
C GLN A 242 -4.62 15.14 9.27
N SER A 243 -4.34 16.22 10.01
CA SER A 243 -3.23 17.16 9.81
C SER A 243 -2.15 17.07 10.90
N ALA A 244 -2.03 15.91 11.55
CA ALA A 244 -1.13 15.70 12.67
C ALA A 244 0.35 15.81 12.29
N ASN A 245 0.76 15.26 11.13
CA ASN A 245 2.16 15.33 10.70
C ASN A 245 2.51 16.75 10.29
N THR A 246 1.61 17.42 9.56
CA THR A 246 1.78 18.83 9.17
C THR A 246 1.88 19.74 10.40
N ALA A 247 1.01 19.53 11.40
CA ALA A 247 1.06 20.27 12.66
C ALA A 247 2.41 20.11 13.36
N ALA A 248 2.90 18.87 13.48
CA ALA A 248 4.19 18.57 14.10
C ALA A 248 5.36 19.25 13.35
N THR A 249 5.36 19.20 12.03
CA THR A 249 6.39 19.86 11.21
C THR A 249 6.33 21.38 11.33
N ILE A 250 5.14 21.98 11.36
CA ILE A 250 4.96 23.42 11.56
C ILE A 250 5.45 23.86 12.95
N ALA A 251 5.15 23.08 13.98
CA ALA A 251 5.60 23.32 15.35
C ALA A 251 7.14 23.25 15.46
N ALA A 252 7.78 22.36 14.70
CA ALA A 252 9.23 22.28 14.57
C ALA A 252 9.84 23.40 13.70
N GLY A 253 9.04 24.33 13.18
CA GLY A 253 9.49 25.45 12.37
C GLY A 253 9.58 25.18 10.86
N GLY A 254 9.14 24.01 10.38
CA GLY A 254 9.11 23.69 8.95
C GLY A 254 8.09 24.53 8.18
N ARG A 255 8.44 24.98 6.97
CA ARG A 255 7.61 25.81 6.07
C ARG A 255 7.96 25.47 4.60
N GLY A 256 7.09 25.85 3.66
CA GLY A 256 7.34 25.65 2.23
C GLY A 256 7.51 24.17 1.87
N GLU A 257 8.52 23.88 1.05
CA GLU A 257 8.85 22.51 0.60
C GLU A 257 9.13 21.53 1.76
N ALA A 258 9.55 22.02 2.93
CA ALA A 258 9.76 21.18 4.10
C ALA A 258 8.46 20.53 4.63
N LEU A 259 7.29 21.02 4.19
CA LEU A 259 5.99 20.42 4.53
C LEU A 259 5.61 19.27 3.61
N TRP A 260 6.25 19.08 2.45
CA TRP A 260 5.86 18.06 1.48
C TRP A 260 5.86 16.63 2.04
N PRO A 261 6.87 16.18 2.82
CA PRO A 261 6.82 14.87 3.46
C PRO A 261 5.63 14.72 4.42
N ALA A 262 5.28 15.79 5.14
CA ALA A 262 4.17 15.79 6.08
C ALA A 262 2.81 15.75 5.34
N PHE A 263 2.68 16.49 4.24
CA PHE A 263 1.53 16.42 3.35
C PHE A 263 1.36 15.00 2.79
N ALA A 264 2.43 14.39 2.25
CA ALA A 264 2.36 13.04 1.71
C ALA A 264 1.83 12.01 2.74
N LEU A 265 2.16 12.19 4.02
CA LEU A 265 1.65 11.35 5.11
C LEU A 265 0.17 11.64 5.44
N ASP A 266 -0.18 12.92 5.62
CA ASP A 266 -1.51 13.37 6.03
C ASP A 266 -2.58 13.11 4.95
N PHE A 267 -2.20 13.28 3.67
CA PHE A 267 -3.03 13.02 2.48
C PHE A 267 -3.03 11.55 2.05
N GLY A 268 -2.33 10.66 2.77
CA GLY A 268 -2.38 9.24 2.47
C GLY A 268 -1.61 8.80 1.22
N ALA A 269 -0.74 9.65 0.66
CA ALA A 269 0.07 9.34 -0.52
C ALA A 269 0.95 8.09 -0.32
N TRP A 270 1.25 7.73 0.94
CA TRP A 270 1.94 6.49 1.29
C TRP A 270 1.29 5.24 0.69
N MET A 271 -0.02 5.24 0.41
CA MET A 271 -0.74 4.11 -0.21
C MET A 271 -0.34 3.85 -1.67
N ALA A 272 0.24 4.85 -2.33
CA ALA A 272 0.76 4.75 -3.69
C ALA A 272 2.26 4.45 -3.72
N MET A 273 2.92 4.32 -2.58
CA MET A 273 4.35 3.99 -2.51
C MET A 273 4.60 2.57 -3.01
N ARG A 274 5.71 2.37 -3.71
CA ARG A 274 6.24 1.03 -3.98
C ARG A 274 6.36 0.21 -2.68
N PRO A 275 5.78 -1.01 -2.57
CA PRO A 275 5.83 -1.86 -1.36
C PRO A 275 7.15 -2.64 -1.22
N ASP A 276 8.03 -2.56 -2.23
CA ASP A 276 9.32 -3.26 -2.28
C ASP A 276 10.52 -2.36 -1.93
N LEU A 277 10.26 -1.16 -1.38
CA LEU A 277 11.30 -0.29 -0.82
C LEU A 277 11.49 -0.58 0.67
N TRP A 278 12.68 -1.03 1.03
CA TRP A 278 13.00 -1.49 2.38
C TRP A 278 13.65 -0.38 3.22
N PRO A 279 13.31 -0.25 4.51
CA PRO A 279 13.89 0.79 5.36
C PRO A 279 15.39 0.51 5.57
N PRO A 280 16.27 1.49 5.29
CA PRO A 280 17.70 1.36 5.59
C PRO A 280 17.93 1.39 7.11
N GLU A 281 19.14 1.05 7.56
CA GLU A 281 19.48 1.23 8.97
C GLU A 281 19.39 2.72 9.33
N PRO A 282 18.73 3.08 10.45
CA PRO A 282 18.67 4.46 10.87
C PRO A 282 20.08 4.98 11.16
N THR A 283 20.45 6.09 10.51
CA THR A 283 21.76 6.75 10.64
C THR A 283 22.04 7.28 12.05
N SER A 284 20.99 7.51 12.82
CA SER A 284 21.09 7.87 14.23
C SER A 284 20.92 6.62 15.08
N PRO A 285 21.83 6.34 16.04
CA PRO A 285 21.59 5.31 17.02
C PRO A 285 20.31 5.69 17.75
N SER A 286 19.23 4.94 17.51
CA SER A 286 18.05 5.07 18.34
C SER A 286 18.50 4.73 19.74
N SER A 287 18.56 5.72 20.63
CA SER A 287 18.69 5.46 22.05
C SER A 287 17.43 4.69 22.44
N VAL A 288 17.50 3.36 22.42
CA VAL A 288 16.58 2.55 23.18
C VAL A 288 16.77 3.06 24.59
N SER A 289 15.79 3.78 25.13
CA SER A 289 15.82 4.17 26.53
C SER A 289 15.91 2.87 27.31
N THR A 290 17.12 2.50 27.70
CA THR A 290 17.35 1.56 28.78
C THR A 290 16.79 2.26 29.99
N VAL A 291 15.52 2.00 30.27
CA VAL A 291 14.90 2.43 31.50
C VAL A 291 15.75 1.76 32.58
N ASP A 292 16.46 2.55 33.39
CA ASP A 292 17.21 2.03 34.54
C ASP A 292 16.17 1.46 35.50
N LEU A 293 15.98 0.15 35.40
CA LEU A 293 14.91 -0.53 36.09
C LEU A 293 15.43 -1.10 37.43
N GLU A 294 15.06 -0.47 38.56
CA GLU A 294 14.97 -1.08 39.90
C GLU A 294 14.48 -2.56 39.87
N PRO A 295 14.91 -3.45 40.78
CA PRO A 295 14.58 -4.87 40.72
C PRO A 295 13.06 -5.13 40.78
N ALA A 296 12.52 -5.78 39.75
CA ALA A 296 11.09 -6.09 39.62
C ALA A 296 10.68 -7.28 40.50
N THR A 297 9.41 -7.33 40.93
CA THR A 297 8.81 -8.52 41.51
C THR A 297 8.64 -9.59 40.43
N HIS A 298 9.19 -10.78 40.67
CA HIS A 298 9.11 -11.90 39.73
C HIS A 298 7.65 -12.34 39.52
N SER A 299 7.17 -12.24 38.28
CA SER A 299 5.90 -12.82 37.83
C SER A 299 6.00 -14.36 37.76
N ILE A 300 4.86 -15.06 37.88
CA ILE A 300 4.77 -16.51 37.67
C ILE A 300 5.31 -16.94 36.30
N LEU A 301 5.29 -16.05 35.30
CA LEU A 301 5.86 -16.33 33.98
C LEU A 301 7.38 -16.59 34.03
N HIS A 302 8.10 -16.08 35.03
CA HIS A 302 9.53 -16.39 35.23
C HIS A 302 9.78 -17.83 35.66
N THR A 303 8.74 -18.56 36.09
CA THR A 303 8.86 -19.98 36.43
C THR A 303 8.75 -20.89 35.20
N LEU A 304 8.32 -20.35 34.06
CA LEU A 304 8.23 -21.09 32.81
C LEU A 304 9.60 -21.09 32.10
N PRO A 305 10.01 -22.22 31.48
CA PRO A 305 11.19 -22.23 30.62
C PRO A 305 11.04 -21.24 29.46
N PRO A 306 12.11 -20.52 29.05
CA PRO A 306 12.08 -19.59 27.92
C PRO A 306 11.50 -20.21 26.64
N GLU A 307 11.80 -21.48 26.39
CA GLU A 307 11.34 -22.21 25.20
C GLU A 307 9.80 -22.36 25.18
N VAL A 308 9.18 -22.49 26.36
CA VAL A 308 7.71 -22.54 26.49
C VAL A 308 7.13 -21.15 26.27
N LEU A 309 7.78 -20.11 26.77
CA LEU A 309 7.34 -18.73 26.57
C LEU A 309 7.41 -18.34 25.09
N VAL A 310 8.47 -18.70 24.38
CA VAL A 310 8.62 -18.48 22.93
C VAL A 310 7.52 -19.20 22.14
N GLN A 311 6.96 -20.31 22.64
CA GLN A 311 5.81 -20.96 21.99
C GLN A 311 4.47 -20.29 22.33
N ILE A 312 4.32 -19.75 23.54
CA ILE A 312 3.06 -19.13 23.99
C ILE A 312 2.91 -17.70 23.47
N LEU A 313 3.96 -16.89 23.55
CA LEU A 313 3.91 -15.45 23.23
C LEU A 313 3.44 -15.18 21.79
N PRO A 314 3.88 -15.93 20.76
CA PRO A 314 3.38 -15.74 19.38
C PRO A 314 1.90 -16.05 19.19
N LEU A 315 1.28 -16.82 20.10
CA LEU A 315 -0.15 -17.13 20.05
C LEU A 315 -1.03 -15.97 20.55
N THR A 316 -0.42 -14.96 21.19
CA THR A 316 -1.11 -13.76 21.64
C THR A 316 -1.18 -12.71 20.52
N SER A 317 -2.22 -11.86 20.53
CA SER A 317 -2.26 -10.74 19.61
C SER A 317 -1.13 -9.75 19.92
N LEU A 318 -0.66 -8.99 18.92
CA LEU A 318 0.36 -7.95 19.17
C LEU A 318 -0.12 -6.91 20.19
N ALA A 319 -1.41 -6.58 20.19
CA ALA A 319 -1.98 -5.66 21.16
C ALA A 319 -1.92 -6.22 22.59
N ASP A 320 -2.22 -7.51 22.77
CA ASP A 320 -2.12 -8.17 24.07
C ASP A 320 -0.66 -8.28 24.53
N LEU A 321 0.26 -8.61 23.62
CA LEU A 321 1.70 -8.66 23.91
C LEU A 321 2.21 -7.29 24.39
N LEU A 322 1.86 -6.21 23.69
CA LEU A 322 2.21 -4.85 24.09
C LEU A 322 1.55 -4.46 25.42
N SER A 323 0.31 -4.89 25.65
CA SER A 323 -0.39 -4.67 26.92
C SER A 323 0.27 -5.44 28.07
N LEU A 324 0.75 -6.66 27.83
CA LEU A 324 1.51 -7.46 28.79
C LEU A 324 2.82 -6.76 29.16
N LEU A 325 3.56 -6.27 28.16
CA LEU A 325 4.77 -5.46 28.36
C LEU A 325 4.51 -4.21 29.20
N GLN A 326 3.38 -3.55 29.02
CA GLN A 326 3.01 -2.35 29.78
C GLN A 326 2.48 -2.64 31.19
N SER A 327 1.82 -3.80 31.39
CA SER A 327 1.09 -4.10 32.63
C SER A 327 1.96 -4.65 33.76
N SER A 328 3.07 -5.31 33.45
CA SER A 328 3.95 -5.88 34.46
C SER A 328 5.42 -5.74 34.08
N ARG A 329 6.18 -5.09 34.95
CA ARG A 329 7.62 -4.85 34.77
C ARG A 329 8.44 -6.13 34.65
N GLY A 330 8.21 -7.11 35.52
CA GLY A 330 8.93 -8.38 35.45
C GLY A 330 8.61 -9.14 34.16
N VAL A 331 7.34 -9.10 33.71
CA VAL A 331 6.96 -9.67 32.41
C VAL A 331 7.62 -8.90 31.28
N SER A 332 7.75 -7.58 31.40
CA SER A 332 8.45 -6.74 30.42
C SER A 332 9.90 -7.15 30.25
N GLU A 333 10.67 -7.32 31.33
CA GLU A 333 12.08 -7.73 31.26
C GLU A 333 12.23 -9.11 30.61
N LEU A 334 11.40 -10.07 31.03
CA LEU A 334 11.38 -11.42 30.49
C LEU A 334 11.03 -11.43 28.99
N VAL A 335 9.94 -10.78 28.60
CA VAL A 335 9.49 -10.73 27.20
C VAL A 335 10.47 -9.93 26.35
N HIS A 336 11.09 -8.87 26.87
CA HIS A 336 12.08 -8.09 26.13
C HIS A 336 13.27 -8.94 25.70
N SER A 337 13.74 -9.86 26.58
CA SER A 337 14.82 -10.79 26.23
C SER A 337 14.44 -11.83 25.16
N LEU A 338 13.14 -12.09 24.99
CA LEU A 338 12.59 -13.06 24.03
C LEU A 338 11.87 -12.38 22.86
N LEU A 339 11.93 -11.04 22.76
CA LEU A 339 11.07 -10.27 21.87
C LEU A 339 11.43 -10.56 20.42
N ASP A 340 12.72 -10.51 20.06
CA ASP A 340 13.15 -10.76 18.68
C ASP A 340 12.85 -12.20 18.23
N GLU A 341 13.01 -13.19 19.11
CA GLU A 341 12.67 -14.58 18.83
C GLU A 341 11.15 -14.78 18.66
N THR A 342 10.35 -14.16 19.54
CA THR A 342 8.88 -14.14 19.45
C THR A 342 8.43 -13.49 18.13
N LEU A 343 9.07 -12.39 17.74
CA LEU A 343 8.77 -11.68 16.50
C LEU A 343 9.22 -12.47 15.28
N TRP A 344 10.38 -13.12 15.32
CA TRP A 344 10.83 -14.04 14.28
C TRP A 344 9.77 -15.12 14.03
N HIS A 345 9.24 -15.74 15.08
CA HIS A 345 8.16 -16.73 14.94
C HIS A 345 6.90 -16.15 14.28
N ARG A 346 6.49 -14.94 14.66
CA ARG A 346 5.32 -14.28 14.04
C ARG A 346 5.56 -13.82 12.60
N VAL A 347 6.78 -13.47 12.26
CA VAL A 347 7.17 -13.10 10.90
C VAL A 347 7.15 -14.32 9.99
N HIS A 348 7.66 -15.47 10.45
CA HIS A 348 7.71 -16.69 9.64
C HIS A 348 6.42 -17.51 9.64
N HIS A 349 5.63 -17.44 10.72
CA HIS A 349 4.49 -18.33 10.92
C HIS A 349 3.19 -17.63 11.30
N GLY A 350 3.19 -16.30 11.42
CA GLY A 350 2.06 -15.54 11.93
C GLY A 350 1.61 -14.38 11.03
N ASP A 351 1.00 -13.39 11.68
CA ASP A 351 0.38 -12.19 11.09
C ASP A 351 1.39 -11.12 10.64
N LEU A 352 2.68 -11.33 10.90
CA LEU A 352 3.75 -10.40 10.52
C LEU A 352 4.51 -10.85 9.27
N ARG A 353 3.98 -11.82 8.52
CA ARG A 353 4.60 -12.35 7.29
C ARG A 353 4.81 -11.31 6.20
N TRP A 354 4.07 -10.21 6.23
CA TRP A 354 4.29 -9.06 5.36
C TRP A 354 5.68 -8.42 5.53
N ILE A 355 6.43 -8.73 6.59
CA ILE A 355 7.80 -8.26 6.80
C ILE A 355 8.80 -9.04 5.93
N LEU A 356 8.47 -10.26 5.47
CA LEU A 356 9.36 -11.06 4.63
C LEU A 356 9.29 -10.63 3.15
N PRO A 357 10.42 -10.70 2.41
CA PRO A 357 10.42 -10.53 0.95
C PRO A 357 9.58 -11.63 0.27
N VAL A 358 9.00 -11.32 -0.88
CA VAL A 358 8.15 -12.25 -1.64
C VAL A 358 9.03 -13.04 -2.60
N PRO A 359 9.16 -14.37 -2.45
CA PRO A 359 10.12 -15.14 -3.24
C PRO A 359 9.87 -15.19 -4.76
N GLY A 360 8.73 -14.70 -5.25
CA GLY A 360 8.41 -14.60 -6.68
C GLY A 360 8.77 -13.26 -7.33
N VAL A 361 8.93 -12.21 -6.54
CA VAL A 361 9.14 -10.86 -7.07
C VAL A 361 10.61 -10.68 -7.42
N LYS A 362 10.89 -10.47 -8.71
CA LYS A 362 12.25 -10.37 -9.24
C LYS A 362 13.09 -9.32 -8.50
N GLY A 363 14.22 -9.76 -7.97
CA GLY A 363 15.20 -8.89 -7.30
C GLY A 363 14.79 -8.43 -5.89
N GLU A 364 13.63 -8.84 -5.38
CA GLU A 364 13.14 -8.32 -4.10
C GLU A 364 14.00 -8.80 -2.92
N ILE A 365 14.37 -10.09 -2.89
CA ILE A 365 15.21 -10.65 -1.83
C ILE A 365 16.57 -9.92 -1.80
N GLU A 366 17.14 -9.65 -2.97
CA GLU A 366 18.41 -8.93 -3.11
C GLU A 366 18.28 -7.48 -2.62
N ARG A 367 17.20 -6.78 -3.01
CA ARG A 367 16.91 -5.41 -2.53
C ARG A 367 16.72 -5.38 -1.01
N ALA A 368 15.96 -6.34 -0.47
CA ALA A 368 15.70 -6.46 0.96
C ALA A 368 16.99 -6.72 1.74
N ASN A 369 17.73 -7.77 1.36
CA ASN A 369 19.01 -8.13 1.95
C ASN A 369 19.99 -6.95 1.86
N SER A 370 20.05 -6.25 0.72
CA SER A 370 20.95 -5.10 0.55
C SER A 370 20.58 -3.92 1.45
N ALA A 371 19.30 -3.57 1.55
CA ALA A 371 18.83 -2.47 2.41
C ALA A 371 19.11 -2.75 3.89
N VAL A 372 19.01 -4.01 4.31
CA VAL A 372 19.19 -4.37 5.71
C VAL A 372 20.62 -4.80 6.10
N LYS A 373 21.60 -4.70 5.20
CA LYS A 373 23.02 -5.01 5.50
C LYS A 373 23.58 -4.26 6.72
N GLY A 374 23.12 -3.04 6.96
CA GLY A 374 23.52 -2.25 8.14
C GLY A 374 22.96 -2.80 9.46
N TRP A 375 21.79 -3.45 9.40
CA TRP A 375 21.07 -3.89 10.59
C TRP A 375 21.70 -5.09 11.28
N TYR A 376 22.26 -6.00 10.49
CA TYR A 376 22.76 -7.28 10.97
C TYR A 376 23.83 -7.80 10.01
N ALA A 377 24.99 -8.13 10.55
CA ALA A 377 26.05 -8.79 9.80
C ALA A 377 25.65 -10.25 9.56
N SER A 378 24.92 -10.49 8.47
CA SER A 378 24.39 -11.81 8.13
C SER A 378 25.46 -12.89 8.23
N PRO A 379 25.19 -14.00 8.94
CA PRO A 379 25.98 -15.20 8.85
C PRO A 379 26.13 -15.63 7.40
N ALA A 380 27.31 -16.13 7.04
CA ALA A 380 27.55 -16.68 5.73
C ALA A 380 26.64 -17.90 5.51
N GLY A 381 25.94 -17.95 4.37
CA GLY A 381 25.13 -19.10 3.95
C GLY A 381 23.62 -18.97 4.15
N LEU A 382 23.11 -17.85 4.69
CA LEU A 382 21.67 -17.59 4.70
C LEU A 382 21.17 -17.09 3.34
N ALA A 383 20.00 -17.58 2.92
CA ALA A 383 19.31 -17.11 1.72
C ALA A 383 18.70 -15.71 1.94
N SER A 384 18.06 -15.51 3.09
CA SER A 384 17.64 -14.20 3.57
C SER A 384 18.16 -13.91 4.97
N VAL A 385 18.54 -12.66 5.20
CA VAL A 385 18.91 -12.17 6.53
C VAL A 385 17.77 -12.28 7.55
N PHE A 386 16.51 -12.27 7.09
CA PHE A 386 15.32 -12.44 7.92
C PHE A 386 15.14 -13.87 8.43
N ASP A 387 15.87 -14.84 7.87
CA ASP A 387 15.82 -16.24 8.33
C ASP A 387 16.56 -16.42 9.66
N SER A 388 17.42 -15.46 10.06
CA SER A 388 18.13 -15.50 11.34
C SER A 388 17.23 -15.09 12.51
N THR A 389 17.21 -15.90 13.57
CA THR A 389 16.56 -15.56 14.84
C THR A 389 17.28 -14.44 15.60
N GLU A 390 18.53 -14.14 15.23
CA GLU A 390 19.31 -13.04 15.80
C GLU A 390 19.07 -11.70 15.09
N PHE A 391 18.29 -11.68 14.00
CA PHE A 391 17.95 -10.44 13.33
C PHE A 391 17.13 -9.55 14.28
N PRO A 392 17.44 -8.24 14.40
CA PRO A 392 16.83 -7.36 15.41
C PRO A 392 15.42 -6.89 14.98
N PHE A 393 14.45 -7.81 14.94
CA PHE A 393 13.09 -7.56 14.47
C PHE A 393 12.39 -6.43 15.22
N ALA A 394 12.58 -6.29 16.53
CA ALA A 394 11.96 -5.23 17.32
C ALA A 394 12.40 -3.84 16.84
N ARG A 395 13.71 -3.64 16.64
CA ARG A 395 14.26 -2.38 16.10
C ARG A 395 13.81 -2.19 14.66
N PHE A 396 13.84 -3.26 13.85
CA PHE A 396 13.46 -3.21 12.43
C PHE A 396 11.99 -2.82 12.23
N MET A 397 11.08 -3.43 12.99
CA MET A 397 9.65 -3.12 12.94
C MET A 397 9.35 -1.66 13.30
N SER A 398 10.13 -1.05 14.21
CA SER A 398 9.99 0.37 14.50
C SER A 398 10.26 1.24 13.26
N GLU A 399 11.21 0.85 12.41
CA GLU A 399 11.47 1.56 11.15
C GLU A 399 10.47 1.19 10.07
N CYS A 400 9.97 -0.06 10.02
CA CYS A 400 8.85 -0.41 9.16
C CYS A 400 7.61 0.43 9.48
N ALA A 401 7.35 0.74 10.75
CA ALA A 401 6.22 1.58 11.15
C ALA A 401 6.35 3.05 10.66
N ARG A 402 7.60 3.53 10.47
CA ARG A 402 7.91 4.87 9.95
C ARG A 402 7.97 4.92 8.42
N SER A 403 8.27 3.79 7.78
CA SER A 403 8.41 3.71 6.32
C SER A 403 7.04 3.68 5.62
N SER A 404 6.80 4.66 4.75
CA SER A 404 5.60 4.72 3.90
C SER A 404 5.45 3.50 2.99
N SER A 405 6.56 3.00 2.44
CA SER A 405 6.58 1.75 1.65
C SER A 405 6.10 0.56 2.46
N MET A 406 6.66 0.35 3.67
CA MET A 406 6.29 -0.77 4.53
C MET A 406 4.85 -0.66 5.03
N ARG A 407 4.34 0.57 5.21
CA ARG A 407 2.91 0.80 5.45
C ARG A 407 2.05 0.36 4.27
N ASN A 408 2.43 0.67 3.03
CA ASN A 408 1.70 0.20 1.86
C ASN A 408 1.79 -1.32 1.71
N ARG A 409 2.96 -1.90 1.92
CA ARG A 409 3.17 -3.35 1.94
C ARG A 409 2.24 -4.04 2.94
N ARG A 410 2.14 -3.50 4.17
CA ARG A 410 1.19 -4.00 5.18
C ARG A 410 -0.27 -3.85 4.75
N ARG A 411 -0.63 -2.74 4.07
CA ARG A 411 -1.96 -2.54 3.49
C ARG A 411 -2.27 -3.63 2.46
N LEU A 412 -1.37 -3.85 1.49
CA LEU A 412 -1.55 -4.89 0.48
C LEU A 412 -1.61 -6.30 1.10
N TRP A 413 -0.84 -6.58 2.15
CA TRP A 413 -0.96 -7.83 2.90
C TRP A 413 -2.34 -8.02 3.53
N LYS A 414 -2.93 -6.97 4.12
CA LYS A 414 -4.29 -7.05 4.65
C LYS A 414 -5.33 -7.30 3.55
N ILE A 415 -5.17 -6.64 2.40
CA ILE A 415 -5.99 -6.90 1.22
C ILE A 415 -5.84 -8.39 0.82
N TYR A 416 -4.61 -8.90 0.78
CA TYR A 416 -4.32 -10.31 0.54
C TYR A 416 -5.01 -11.25 1.54
N GLU A 417 -4.92 -10.99 2.84
CA GLU A 417 -5.56 -11.83 3.86
C GLU A 417 -7.07 -11.87 3.70
N GLN A 418 -7.70 -10.72 3.47
CA GLN A 418 -9.14 -10.62 3.22
C GLN A 418 -9.52 -11.35 1.94
N TYR A 419 -8.71 -11.20 0.89
CA TYR A 419 -8.92 -11.87 -0.38
C TYR A 419 -8.79 -13.39 -0.28
N LYS A 420 -7.78 -13.88 0.44
CA LYS A 420 -7.59 -15.30 0.73
C LYS A 420 -8.82 -15.89 1.42
N VAL A 421 -9.38 -15.20 2.41
CA VAL A 421 -10.60 -15.63 3.09
C VAL A 421 -11.78 -15.66 2.12
N LEU A 422 -11.93 -14.67 1.24
CA LEU A 422 -12.98 -14.69 0.23
C LEU A 422 -12.82 -15.88 -0.72
N TRP A 423 -11.60 -16.12 -1.17
CA TRP A 423 -11.24 -17.22 -2.06
C TRP A 423 -11.55 -18.58 -1.44
N GLU A 424 -11.08 -18.83 -0.22
CA GLU A 424 -11.30 -20.09 0.50
C GLU A 424 -12.79 -20.35 0.82
N ASN A 425 -13.59 -19.29 0.96
CA ASN A 425 -15.02 -19.38 1.22
C ASN A 425 -15.90 -19.30 -0.03
N MET A 426 -15.31 -19.18 -1.22
CA MET A 426 -16.05 -19.33 -2.45
C MET A 426 -16.19 -20.82 -2.72
N ASP A 427 -17.36 -21.36 -2.38
CA ASP A 427 -17.84 -22.58 -3.00
C ASP A 427 -17.98 -22.27 -4.49
N PHE A 428 -16.93 -22.57 -5.27
CA PHE A 428 -17.06 -22.66 -6.70
C PHE A 428 -17.96 -23.86 -6.98
N GLU A 429 -19.29 -23.65 -6.96
CA GLU A 429 -20.20 -24.58 -7.61
C GLU A 429 -19.84 -24.60 -9.10
N ILE A 430 -19.04 -25.61 -9.48
CA ILE A 430 -18.65 -25.90 -10.86
C ILE A 430 -19.84 -26.46 -11.62
#